data_AF-A0A3Q4GJ31-F1
#
_entry.id   AF-A0A3Q4GJ31-F1
#
_cell.length_a   1.000
_cell.length_b   1.000
_cell.length_c   1.000
_cell.angle_alpha   90.00
_cell.angle_beta   90.00
_cell.angle_gamma   90.00
#
_symmetry.space_group_name_H-M   'P 1'
#
loop_
_entity.id
_entity.type
_entity.pdbx_description
1 polymer ?
#
loop_
_entity_poly.entity_id
_entity_poly.type
_entity_poly.pdbx_seq_one_letter_code
_entity_poly.pdbx_strand_id
1 'polypeptide(L)' 'MYAKGKSSNVPSDSQAREKLALYVYEYLLHVGAQKSAQTFLSECFLGPVLCSSREKRHM' A
#
# COMPACT_ATOMS: atom_id res chain seq x y z
N MET A 1 -2.57 7.39 42.44
CA MET A 1 -3.03 8.10 41.22
C MET A 1 -2.73 7.21 40.02
N TYR A 2 -3.75 6.69 39.33
CA TYR A 2 -3.54 5.87 38.14
C TYR A 2 -3.56 6.77 36.91
N ALA A 3 -2.41 7.32 36.55
CA ALA A 3 -2.21 7.82 35.20
C ALA A 3 -2.05 6.60 34.28
N LYS A 4 -3.17 5.97 33.92
CA LYS A 4 -3.22 5.02 32.81
C LYS A 4 -3.01 5.86 31.56
N GLY A 5 -1.74 6.09 31.23
CA GLY A 5 -1.34 6.70 29.98
C GLY A 5 -2.04 5.93 28.88
N LYS A 6 -3.06 6.54 28.27
CA LYS A 6 -3.56 6.08 26.98
C LYS A 6 -2.38 6.29 26.05
N SER A 7 -1.57 5.24 25.89
CA SER A 7 -0.58 5.17 24.83
C SER A 7 -1.39 5.47 23.58
N SER A 8 -1.24 6.70 23.07
CA SER A 8 -1.70 7.06 21.74
C SER A 8 -0.95 6.10 20.84
N ASN A 9 -1.58 4.98 20.52
CA ASN A 9 -1.03 3.97 19.63
C ASN A 9 -1.14 4.54 18.24
N VAL A 10 -0.37 5.60 17.99
CA VAL A 10 -0.27 6.26 16.70
C VAL A 10 0.34 5.20 15.80
N PRO A 11 -0.37 4.75 14.76
CA PRO A 11 0.19 3.75 13.87
C PRO A 11 1.47 4.32 13.29
N SER A 12 2.53 3.51 13.31
CA SER A 12 3.76 3.87 12.62
C SER A 12 3.46 4.10 11.14
N ASP A 13 4.20 4.99 10.49
CA ASP A 13 4.01 5.31 9.06
C ASP A 13 3.95 4.04 8.18
N SER A 14 4.77 3.04 8.51
CA SER A 14 4.74 1.71 7.89
C SER A 14 3.37 1.02 7.99
N GLN A 15 2.79 0.96 9.19
CA GLN A 15 1.49 0.30 9.43
C GLN A 15 0.36 1.04 8.70
N ALA A 16 0.41 2.37 8.66
CA ALA A 16 -0.56 3.19 7.93
C ALA A 16 -0.48 2.93 6.42
N ARG A 17 0.73 2.82 5.87
CA ARG A 17 0.97 2.54 4.46
C ARG A 17 0.55 1.14 4.04
N GLU A 18 0.83 0.14 4.87
CA GLU A 18 0.37 -1.24 4.64
C GLU A 18 -1.16 -1.31 4.61
N LYS A 19 -1.83 -0.65 5.56
CA LYS A 19 -3.29 -0.60 5.61
C LYS A 19 -3.88 0.15 4.41
N LEU A 20 -3.28 1.26 4.01
CA LEU A 20 -3.67 2.01 2.82
C LEU A 20 -3.53 1.15 1.55
N ALA A 21 -2.42 0.42 1.41
CA ALA A 21 -2.17 -0.43 0.26
C ALA A 21 -3.22 -1.54 0.11
N LEU A 22 -3.67 -2.13 1.22
CA LEU A 22 -4.77 -3.10 1.22
C LEU A 22 -6.09 -2.49 0.74
N TYR A 23 -6.45 -1.29 1.22
CA TYR A 23 -7.67 -0.62 0.77
C TYR A 23 -7.63 -0.25 -0.72
N VAL A 24 -6.48 0.18 -1.22
CA VAL A 24 -6.31 0.49 -2.65
C VAL A 24 -6.39 -0.79 -3.49
N TYR A 25 -5.81 -1.90 -3.03
CA TYR A 25 -5.94 -3.19 -3.71
C TYR A 25 -7.40 -3.64 -3.83
N GLU A 26 -8.17 -3.60 -2.74
CA GLU A 26 -9.60 -3.93 -2.73
C GLU A 26 -10.38 -3.03 -3.68
N TYR A 27 -10.09 -1.73 -3.69
CA TYR A 27 -10.71 -0.79 -4.63
C TYR A 27 -10.39 -1.13 -6.09
N LEU A 28 -9.13 -1.43 -6.39
CA LEU A 28 -8.69 -1.83 -7.73
C LEU A 28 -9.34 -3.14 -8.19
N LEU A 29 -9.63 -4.06 -7.26
CA LEU A 29 -10.40 -5.27 -7.55
C LEU A 29 -11.87 -4.95 -7.86
N HIS A 30 -12.51 -4.13 -7.04
CA HIS A 30 -13.92 -3.76 -7.21
C HIS A 30 -14.19 -3.00 -8.52
N VAL A 31 -13.27 -2.15 -8.95
CA VAL A 31 -13.38 -1.41 -10.22
C VAL A 31 -12.97 -2.26 -11.45
N GLY A 32 -12.55 -3.51 -11.26
CA GLY A 32 -12.15 -4.42 -12.33
C GLY A 32 -10.72 -4.23 -12.86
N ALA A 33 -9.89 -3.43 -12.18
CA ALA A 33 -8.50 -3.16 -12.54
C ALA A 33 -7.52 -4.21 -11.98
N GLN A 34 -7.79 -5.50 -12.19
CA GLN A 34 -7.02 -6.60 -11.60
C GLN A 34 -5.52 -6.57 -11.94
N LYS A 35 -5.15 -6.22 -13.19
CA LYS A 35 -3.73 -6.09 -13.58
C LYS A 35 -3.05 -4.95 -12.82
N SER A 36 -3.75 -3.83 -12.61
CA SER A 36 -3.24 -2.71 -11.83
C SER A 36 -3.14 -3.07 -10.35
N ALA A 37 -4.10 -3.81 -9.80
CA ALA A 37 -4.08 -4.31 -8.41
C ALA A 37 -2.85 -5.19 -8.14
N GLN A 38 -2.56 -6.13 -9.04
CA GLN A 38 -1.41 -7.03 -8.92
C GLN A 38 -0.06 -6.29 -9.08
N THR A 39 -0.04 -5.27 -9.93
CA THR A 39 1.13 -4.40 -10.13
C THR A 39 1.36 -3.51 -8.92
N PHE A 40 0.29 -2.90 -8.39
CA PHE A 40 0.31 -2.04 -7.23
C PHE A 40 0.84 -2.75 -5.98
N LEU A 41 0.42 -3.99 -5.73
CA LEU A 41 0.99 -4.82 -4.66
C LEU A 41 2.47 -5.11 -4.89
N SER A 42 2.84 -5.50 -6.11
CA SER A 42 4.26 -5.77 -6.43
C SER A 42 5.14 -4.53 -6.26
N GLU A 43 4.68 -3.34 -6.65
CA GLU A 43 5.48 -2.11 -6.57
C GLU A 43 5.53 -1.53 -5.16
N CYS A 44 4.43 -1.61 -4.40
CA CYS A 44 4.39 -1.11 -3.02
C CYS A 44 5.06 -2.06 -2.02
N PHE A 45 5.05 -3.39 -2.26
CA PHE A 45 5.65 -4.37 -1.35
C PHE A 45 7.03 -4.92 -1.81
N LEU A 46 7.32 -5.03 -3.11
CA LEU A 46 8.60 -5.60 -3.60
C LEU A 46 9.65 -4.54 -3.95
N GLY A 47 9.32 -3.25 -3.86
CA GLY A 47 10.29 -2.16 -3.94
C GLY A 47 10.49 -1.53 -5.33
N PRO A 48 11.09 -0.32 -5.37
CA PRO A 48 11.05 0.61 -6.51
C PRO A 48 11.85 0.17 -7.76
N VAL A 49 12.55 -0.96 -7.74
CA VAL A 49 13.44 -1.37 -8.85
C VAL A 49 12.66 -1.80 -10.10
N LEU A 50 11.42 -2.26 -9.95
CA LEU A 50 10.60 -2.74 -11.07
C LEU A 50 9.64 -1.68 -11.63
N CYS A 51 9.24 -0.68 -10.84
CA CYS A 51 8.27 0.34 -11.26
C CYS A 51 8.81 1.23 -12.38
N SER A 52 10.07 1.67 -12.26
CA SER A 52 10.74 2.44 -13.31
C SER A 52 10.95 1.65 -14.62
N SER A 53 10.88 0.31 -14.59
CA SER A 53 11.08 -0.52 -15.78
C SER A 53 9.80 -0.79 -16.57
N ARG A 54 8.61 -0.50 -16.03
CA ARG A 54 7.33 -0.80 -16.71
C ARG A 54 6.74 0.37 -17.50
N GLU A 55 7.11 1.60 -17.18
CA GLU A 55 6.71 2.81 -17.94
C GLU A 55 7.36 2.87 -19.34
N LYS A 56 8.44 2.12 -19.59
CA LYS A 56 9.13 2.11 -20.90
C LYS A 56 8.60 1.07 -21.91
N ARG A 57 7.53 0.34 -21.61
CA ARG A 57 6.95 -0.68 -22.50
C ARG A 57 5.62 -0.29 -23.17
N HIS A 58 5.25 0.98 -23.13
CA HIS A 58 4.14 1.53 -23.91
C HIS A 58 4.53 2.90 -24.49
N MET A 59 5.48 2.89 -25.42
CA MET A 59 5.63 3.90 -26.49
C MET A 59 5.97 3.14 -27.76
#